data_AF-A0A7S4W7V4-F1
#
_entry.id   AF-A0A7S4W7V4-F1
#
_cell.length_a   1.000
_cell.length_b   1.000
_cell.length_c   1.000
_cell.angle_alpha   90.00
_cell.angle_beta   90.00
_cell.angle_gamma   90.00
#
_symmetry.space_group_name_H-M   'P 1'
#
loop_
_entity.id
_entity.type
_entity.pdbx_description
1 polymer ?
#
loop_
_entity_poly.entity_id
_entity_poly.type
_entity_poly.pdbx_seq_one_letter_code
_entity_poly.pdbx_strand_id
1 'polypeptide(L)'
;EAALHLQAGVDPVIDVDKKGRVKDRTWKGSQKMMNDPTRFLMNLKTFKNHIDDGNVPAQNVEEARRLLDSMGADFNPDMMKKKSQAAGGLSEWVINIIKYYDVLVQVEPKKKSLRDATETLEAANRRHEQVTAL
;
A
#
# COMPACT_ATOMS: atom_id res chain seq x y z
N GLU A 1 8.35 7.55 11.02
CA GLU A 1 9.21 6.90 10.00
C GLU A 1 8.43 5.97 9.07
N ALA A 2 7.65 4.98 9.54
CA ALA A 2 6.92 4.06 8.63
C ALA A 2 6.02 4.77 7.59
N ALA A 3 5.25 5.79 8.00
CA ALA A 3 4.46 6.59 7.06
C ALA A 3 5.31 7.36 6.03
N LEU A 4 6.54 7.76 6.38
CA LEU A 4 7.48 8.41 5.48
C LEU A 4 7.95 7.45 4.38
N HIS A 5 8.18 6.18 4.73
CA HIS A 5 8.50 5.14 3.74
C HIS A 5 7.32 4.91 2.79
N LEU A 6 6.11 4.72 3.32
CA LEU A 6 4.93 4.49 2.47
C LEU A 6 4.69 5.64 1.48
N GLN A 7 4.81 6.88 1.93
CA GLN A 7 4.61 8.06 1.08
C GLN A 7 5.78 8.31 0.09
N ALA A 8 6.92 7.64 0.24
CA ALA A 8 8.08 7.86 -0.62
C ALA A 8 7.82 7.35 -2.05
N GLY A 9 7.99 8.24 -3.03
CA GLY A 9 7.65 7.99 -4.43
C GLY A 9 6.20 8.35 -4.79
N VAL A 10 5.35 8.63 -3.80
CA VAL A 10 3.98 9.12 -3.99
C VAL A 10 3.90 10.62 -3.69
N ASP A 11 4.45 11.03 -2.55
CA ASP A 11 4.51 12.44 -2.16
C ASP A 11 5.78 13.09 -2.71
N PRO A 12 5.68 14.06 -3.65
CA PRO A 12 6.85 14.73 -4.23
C PRO A 12 7.65 15.60 -3.25
N VAL A 13 7.16 15.84 -2.03
CA VAL A 13 7.92 16.55 -0.99
C VAL A 13 9.01 15.66 -0.38
N ILE A 14 8.88 14.33 -0.50
CA ILE A 14 9.84 13.38 0.05
C ILE A 14 10.95 13.14 -0.97
N ASP A 15 12.16 13.52 -0.60
CA ASP A 15 13.34 13.28 -1.42
C ASP A 15 13.69 11.79 -1.43
N VAL A 16 13.77 11.20 -2.62
CA VAL A 16 14.13 9.79 -2.81
C VAL A 16 15.48 9.61 -3.51
N ASP A 17 16.12 8.48 -3.26
CA ASP A 17 17.33 8.04 -3.97
C ASP A 17 17.01 7.52 -5.37
N LYS A 18 18.05 7.13 -6.14
CA LYS A 18 17.89 6.59 -7.50
C LYS A 18 17.06 5.31 -7.54
N LYS A 19 16.87 4.64 -6.41
CA LYS A 19 16.06 3.43 -6.28
C LYS A 19 14.65 3.73 -5.80
N GLY A 20 14.30 4.98 -5.47
CA GLY A 20 12.99 5.35 -4.93
C GLY A 20 12.86 5.21 -3.41
N ARG A 21 13.98 5.05 -2.69
CA ARG A 21 14.00 4.93 -1.22
C ARG A 21 14.15 6.29 -0.57
N VAL A 22 13.59 6.48 0.61
CA VAL A 22 13.72 7.71 1.41
C VAL A 22 15.19 8.08 1.61
N LYS A 23 15.57 9.31 1.25
CA LYS A 23 16.91 9.88 1.53
C LYS A 23 17.05 10.33 2.98
N ASP A 24 16.13 11.16 3.47
CA ASP A 24 16.17 11.70 4.82
C ASP A 24 15.23 10.89 5.73
N ARG A 25 15.78 9.92 6.47
CA ARG A 25 15.04 9.08 7.41
C ARG A 25 14.93 9.69 8.82
N THR A 26 15.42 10.92 9.00
CA THR A 26 15.41 11.56 10.32
C THR A 26 14.03 12.10 10.67
N TRP A 27 13.87 12.56 11.92
CA TRP A 27 12.69 13.31 12.33
C TRP A 27 12.43 14.53 11.44
N LYS A 28 13.48 15.19 10.95
CA LYS A 28 13.37 16.35 10.05
C LYS A 28 12.66 15.99 8.74
N GLY A 29 13.01 14.85 8.14
CA GLY A 29 12.31 14.32 6.95
C GLY A 29 10.84 14.04 7.23
N SER A 30 10.53 13.46 8.40
CA SER A 30 9.14 13.24 8.83
C SER A 30 8.38 14.55 9.02
N GLN A 31 9.00 15.56 9.62
CA GLN A 31 8.39 16.90 9.78
C GLN A 31 8.13 17.56 8.43
N LYS A 32 9.07 17.44 7.48
CA LYS A 32 8.92 17.99 6.11
C LYS A 32 7.67 17.43 5.44
N MET A 33 7.44 16.11 5.54
CA MET A 33 6.24 15.45 5.02
C MET A 33 4.95 15.98 5.69
N MET A 34 4.99 16.24 7.00
CA MET A 34 3.83 16.70 7.78
C MET A 34 3.64 18.21 7.82
N ASN A 35 4.53 18.99 7.16
CA ASN A 35 4.55 20.45 7.27
C ASN A 35 3.29 21.12 6.70
N ASP A 36 2.63 20.48 5.74
CA ASP A 36 1.30 20.86 5.25
C ASP A 36 0.27 19.79 5.69
N PRO A 37 -0.48 20.02 6.79
CA PRO A 37 -1.43 19.06 7.31
C PRO A 37 -2.57 18.73 6.33
N THR A 38 -3.03 19.69 5.54
CA THR A 38 -4.14 19.49 4.59
C THR A 38 -3.72 18.54 3.49
N ARG A 39 -2.54 18.80 2.90
CA ARG A 39 -1.96 17.94 1.88
C ARG A 39 -1.59 16.57 2.43
N PHE A 40 -1.01 16.51 3.63
CA PHE A 40 -0.67 15.25 4.28
C PHE A 40 -1.92 14.38 4.47
N LEU A 41 -3.00 14.94 5.03
CA LEU A 41 -4.27 14.21 5.20
C LEU A 41 -4.89 13.78 3.87
N MET A 42 -4.82 14.61 2.82
CA MET A 42 -5.26 14.23 1.48
C MET A 42 -4.49 13.03 0.97
N ASN A 43 -3.16 13.06 1.06
CA ASN A 43 -2.30 11.94 0.64
C ASN A 43 -2.64 10.65 1.38
N LEU A 44 -2.89 10.70 2.70
CA LEU A 44 -3.30 9.51 3.47
C LEU A 44 -4.63 8.93 2.96
N LYS A 45 -5.59 9.79 2.61
CA LYS A 45 -6.92 9.37 2.11
C LYS A 45 -6.85 8.79 0.70
N THR A 46 -6.00 9.32 -0.17
CA THR A 46 -5.88 8.89 -1.56
C THR A 46 -4.83 7.78 -1.76
N PHE A 47 -4.05 7.45 -0.73
CA PHE A 47 -2.94 6.49 -0.81
C PHE A 47 -3.34 5.12 -1.38
N LYS A 48 -4.55 4.65 -1.04
CA LYS A 48 -5.10 3.39 -1.55
C LYS A 48 -5.09 3.34 -3.09
N ASN A 49 -5.45 4.45 -3.75
CA ASN A 49 -5.48 4.51 -5.21
C ASN A 49 -4.08 4.32 -5.79
N HIS A 50 -3.05 4.88 -5.15
CA HIS A 50 -1.66 4.67 -5.57
C HIS A 50 -1.22 3.20 -5.45
N ILE A 51 -1.76 2.46 -4.48
CA ILE A 51 -1.53 1.01 -4.37
C ILE A 51 -2.23 0.28 -5.52
N ASP A 52 -3.50 0.59 -5.77
CA ASP A 52 -4.31 -0.03 -6.82
C ASP A 52 -3.69 0.19 -8.22
N ASP A 53 -3.13 1.38 -8.44
CA ASP A 53 -2.47 1.76 -9.69
C ASP A 53 -1.03 1.21 -9.82
N GLY A 54 -0.51 0.53 -8.79
CA GLY A 54 0.86 -0.02 -8.79
C GLY A 54 1.97 1.03 -8.66
N ASN A 55 1.63 2.25 -8.21
CA ASN A 55 2.56 3.37 -8.08
C ASN A 55 3.42 3.32 -6.80
N VAL A 56 3.07 2.46 -5.84
CA VAL A 56 3.80 2.33 -4.57
C VAL A 56 4.93 1.32 -4.70
N PRO A 57 6.20 1.71 -4.48
CA PRO A 57 7.33 0.78 -4.56
C PRO A 57 7.27 -0.30 -3.47
N ALA A 58 7.30 -1.58 -3.86
CA ALA A 58 7.23 -2.72 -2.93
C ALA A 58 8.27 -2.63 -1.79
N GLN A 59 9.51 -2.24 -2.11
CA GLN A 59 10.57 -2.08 -1.12
C GLN A 59 10.22 -1.06 -0.01
N ASN A 60 9.43 -0.03 -0.34
CA ASN A 60 9.06 1.01 0.63
C ASN A 60 7.98 0.48 1.59
N VAL A 61 7.07 -0.36 1.10
CA VAL A 61 6.12 -1.11 1.93
C VAL A 61 6.85 -2.07 2.85
N GLU A 62 7.86 -2.78 2.35
CA GLU A 62 8.65 -3.72 3.16
C GLU A 62 9.50 -3.02 4.22
N GLU A 63 10.08 -1.86 3.95
CA GLU A 63 10.76 -1.06 4.99
C GLU A 63 9.77 -0.55 6.05
N ALA A 64 8.58 -0.11 5.66
CA ALA A 64 7.54 0.27 6.61
C ALA A 64 7.10 -0.92 7.48
N ARG A 65 6.97 -2.12 6.90
CA ARG A 65 6.68 -3.36 7.62
C ARG A 65 7.78 -3.71 8.63
N ARG A 66 9.05 -3.70 8.19
CA ARG A 66 10.20 -3.96 9.08
C ARG A 66 10.22 -3.02 10.28
N LEU A 67 9.89 -1.75 10.08
CA LEU A 67 9.79 -0.79 11.18
C LEU A 67 8.69 -1.19 12.16
N LEU A 68 7.51 -1.58 11.68
CA LEU A 68 6.45 -2.08 12.56
C LEU A 68 6.88 -3.34 13.32
N ASP A 69 7.47 -4.31 12.63
CA ASP A 69 7.93 -5.57 13.23
C ASP A 69 8.99 -5.32 14.30
N SER A 70 9.91 -4.37 14.05
CA SER A 70 10.96 -3.99 15.00
C SER A 70 10.43 -3.32 16.27
N MET A 71 9.26 -2.67 16.19
CA MET A 71 8.58 -2.09 17.34
C MET A 71 7.81 -3.15 18.14
N GLY A 72 7.64 -4.35 17.60
CA GLY A 72 7.00 -5.49 18.26
C GLY A 72 5.59 -5.18 18.76
N ALA A 73 5.19 -5.87 19.83
CA ALA A 73 3.87 -5.69 20.46
C ALA A 73 3.67 -4.28 21.08
N ASP A 74 4.74 -3.49 21.22
CA ASP A 74 4.66 -2.13 21.77
C ASP A 74 4.04 -1.14 20.78
N PHE A 75 3.99 -1.47 19.48
CA PHE A 75 3.24 -0.68 18.49
C PHE A 75 1.76 -1.06 18.48
N ASN A 76 1.08 -0.69 19.57
CA ASN A 76 -0.36 -0.87 19.71
C ASN A 76 -1.11 0.45 19.42
N PRO A 77 -1.98 0.52 18.40
CA PRO A 77 -2.79 1.70 18.11
C PRO A 77 -3.55 2.26 19.32
N ASP A 78 -4.06 1.40 20.21
CA ASP A 78 -4.79 1.84 21.41
C ASP A 78 -3.88 2.47 22.45
N MET A 79 -2.65 1.98 22.59
CA MET A 79 -1.62 2.63 23.40
C MET A 79 -1.19 3.97 22.79
N MET A 80 -1.10 4.05 21.47
CA MET A 80 -0.77 5.28 20.76
C MET A 80 -1.90 6.32 20.87
N LYS A 81 -3.18 5.89 20.80
CA LYS A 81 -4.36 6.74 21.03
C LYS A 81 -4.35 7.39 22.42
N LYS A 82 -3.87 6.67 23.45
CA LYS A 82 -3.70 7.23 24.81
C LYS A 82 -2.65 8.34 24.88
N LYS A 83 -1.63 8.30 24.01
CA LYS A 83 -0.60 9.36 23.92
C LYS A 83 -1.05 10.52 23.04
N SER A 84 -1.68 10.23 21.91
CA SER A 84 -2.21 11.21 20.97
C SER A 84 -3.21 10.57 20.01
N GLN A 85 -4.37 11.20 19.85
CA GLN A 85 -5.39 10.74 18.89
C GLN A 85 -4.86 10.71 17.46
N ALA A 86 -4.09 11.72 17.06
CA ALA A 86 -3.48 11.78 15.73
C ALA A 86 -2.44 10.66 15.54
N ALA A 87 -1.61 10.40 16.56
CA ALA A 87 -0.63 9.33 16.50
C ALA A 87 -1.30 7.95 16.44
N GLY A 88 -2.39 7.76 17.18
CA GLY A 88 -3.23 6.57 17.13
C GLY A 88 -3.83 6.32 15.73
N GLY A 89 -4.46 7.34 15.16
CA GLY A 89 -5.01 7.27 13.80
C GLY A 89 -3.94 7.00 12.74
N LEU A 90 -2.77 7.62 12.84
CA LEU A 90 -1.68 7.37 11.90
C LEU A 90 -1.11 5.94 12.05
N SER A 91 -1.02 5.43 13.28
CA SER A 91 -0.56 4.06 13.53
C SER A 91 -1.51 3.03 12.93
N GLU A 92 -2.81 3.23 13.13
CA GLU A 92 -3.88 2.42 12.53
C GLU A 92 -3.85 2.48 11.00
N TRP A 93 -3.65 3.68 10.43
CA TRP A 93 -3.52 3.87 8.99
C TRP A 93 -2.35 3.07 8.41
N VAL A 94 -1.15 3.15 9.00
CA VAL A 94 0.04 2.42 8.50
C VAL A 94 -0.23 0.91 8.49
N ILE A 95 -0.77 0.36 9.57
CA ILE A 95 -1.07 -1.07 9.70
C ILE A 95 -2.08 -1.50 8.62
N ASN A 96 -3.16 -0.74 8.45
CA ASN A 96 -4.22 -1.10 7.52
C ASN A 96 -3.76 -0.99 6.06
N ILE A 97 -2.92 -0.01 5.73
CA ILE A 97 -2.36 0.16 4.40
C ILE A 97 -1.42 -1.00 4.02
N ILE A 98 -0.56 -1.45 4.94
CA ILE A 98 0.32 -2.59 4.69
C ILE A 98 -0.50 -3.87 4.47
N LYS A 99 -1.50 -4.12 5.33
CA LYS A 99 -2.42 -5.25 5.16
C LYS A 99 -3.18 -5.19 3.82
N TYR A 100 -3.63 -4.00 3.43
CA TYR A 100 -4.32 -3.80 2.16
C TYR A 100 -3.41 -4.15 0.98
N TYR A 101 -2.17 -3.67 0.99
CA TYR A 101 -1.17 -3.99 -0.03
C TYR A 101 -0.93 -5.50 -0.13
N ASP A 102 -0.80 -6.20 1.00
CA ASP A 102 -0.57 -7.65 1.03
C ASP A 102 -1.71 -8.43 0.37
N VAL A 103 -2.94 -8.08 0.72
CA VAL A 103 -4.13 -8.68 0.11
C VAL A 103 -4.14 -8.40 -1.39
N LEU A 104 -3.87 -7.17 -1.82
CA LEU A 104 -3.86 -6.80 -3.23
C LEU A 104 -2.87 -7.64 -4.05
N VAL A 105 -1.62 -7.75 -3.58
CA VAL A 105 -0.58 -8.57 -4.21
C VAL A 105 -0.98 -10.04 -4.32
N GLN A 106 -1.71 -10.57 -3.34
CA GLN A 106 -2.20 -11.95 -3.36
C GLN A 106 -3.42 -12.17 -4.24
N VAL A 107 -4.33 -11.19 -4.36
CA VAL A 107 -5.60 -11.35 -5.09
C VAL A 107 -5.49 -11.03 -6.57
N GLU A 108 -4.66 -10.06 -6.98
CA GLU A 108 -4.54 -9.65 -8.39
C GLU A 108 -4.14 -10.81 -9.33
N PRO A 109 -3.14 -11.65 -9.00
CA PRO A 109 -2.81 -12.82 -9.81
C PRO A 109 -3.96 -13.82 -9.90
N LYS A 110 -4.71 -14.00 -8.81
CA LYS A 110 -5.86 -14.92 -8.77
C LYS A 110 -7.01 -14.41 -9.64
N LYS A 111 -7.32 -13.11 -9.58
CA LYS A 111 -8.34 -12.49 -10.44
C LYS A 111 -7.97 -12.61 -11.92
N LYS A 112 -6.70 -12.38 -12.27
CA LYS A 112 -6.21 -12.57 -13.63
C LYS A 112 -6.38 -14.02 -14.09
N SER A 113 -5.91 -14.98 -13.29
CA SER A 113 -6.04 -16.41 -13.58
C SER A 113 -7.51 -16.84 -13.76
N LEU A 114 -8.39 -16.34 -12.89
CA LEU A 114 -9.84 -16.58 -13.01
C LEU A 114 -10.40 -16.05 -14.33
N ARG A 115 -10.09 -14.81 -14.70
CA ARG A 115 -10.56 -14.23 -15.97
C ARG A 115 -10.06 -15.03 -17.17
N ASP A 116 -8.77 -15.34 -17.20
CA ASP A 116 -8.16 -16.09 -18.30
C ASP A 116 -8.78 -17.51 -18.44
N ALA A 117 -9.08 -18.16 -17.30
CA ALA A 117 -9.77 -19.45 -17.26
C ALA A 117 -11.23 -19.35 -17.73
N THR A 118 -11.95 -18.30 -17.33
CA THR A 118 -13.32 -18.05 -17.78
C THR A 118 -13.38 -17.81 -19.29
N GLU A 119 -12.49 -16.98 -19.84
CA GLU A 119 -12.41 -16.73 -21.28
C GLU A 119 -12.09 -18.02 -22.06
N THR A 120 -11.20 -18.85 -21.54
CA THR A 120 -10.85 -20.15 -22.13
C THR A 120 -12.04 -21.11 -22.13
N LEU A 121 -12.76 -21.19 -20.99
CA LEU A 121 -13.94 -22.03 -20.85
C LEU A 121 -15.06 -21.60 -21.81
N GLU A 122 -15.33 -20.30 -21.90
CA GLU A 122 -16.33 -19.76 -22.82
C GLU A 122 -15.97 -20.01 -24.29
N ALA A 123 -14.69 -19.89 -24.65
CA ALA A 123 -14.22 -20.19 -26.00
C ALA A 123 -14.36 -21.69 -26.32
N ALA A 124 -14.06 -22.56 -25.36
CA ALA A 124 -14.22 -24.01 -25.51
C ALA A 124 -15.70 -24.41 -25.66
N ASN A 125 -16.59 -23.84 -24.84
CA ASN A 125 -18.03 -24.09 -24.91
C ASN A 125 -18.62 -23.66 -26.27
N ARG A 126 -18.24 -22.47 -26.76
CA ARG A 126 -18.64 -21.99 -28.10
C ARG A 126 -18.22 -22.94 -29.21
N ARG A 127 -17.00 -23.50 -29.14
CA ARG A 127 -16.52 -24.49 -30.12
C ARG A 127 -17.29 -25.80 -30.03
N HIS A 128 -17.57 -26.28 -28.82
CA HIS A 128 -18.33 -27.51 -28.61
C HIS A 128 -19.74 -27.40 -29.19
N GLU A 129 -20.46 -26.31 -28.91
CA GLU A 129 -21.79 -26.05 -29.46
C GLU A 129 -21.82 -26.05 -30.98
N GLN A 130 -20.83 -25.41 -31.63
CA GLN A 130 -20.70 -25.40 -33.09
C GLN A 130 -20.49 -26.80 -33.69
N VAL A 131 -19.71 -27.66 -33.02
CA VAL A 131 -19.47 -29.03 -33.48
C VAL A 131 -20.72 -29.90 -33.30
N THR A 132 -21.47 -29.72 -32.21
CA THR A 132 -22.68 -30.51 -31.94
C THR A 132 -23.91 -30.09 -32.75
N ALA A 133 -23.87 -28.92 -33.40
CA ALA A 133 -24.96 -28.42 -34.26
C ALA A 133 -24.86 -28.87 -35.73
N LEU A 134 -23.80 -29.62 -36.09
CA LEU A 134 -23.58 -30.26 -37.39
C LEU A 134 -24.00 -31.73 -37.36
#